data_AF-A0AAW3FHL0-F1
#
_entry.id   AF-A0AAW3FHL0-F1
#
_cell.length_a   1.000
_cell.length_b   1.000
_cell.length_c   1.000
_cell.angle_alpha   90.00
_cell.angle_beta   90.00
_cell.angle_gamma   90.00
#
_symmetry.space_group_name_H-M   'P 1'
#
loop_
_entity.id
_entity.type
_entity.pdbx_description
1 polymer ?
#
loop_
_entity_poly.entity_id
_entity_poly.type
_entity_poly.pdbx_seq_one_letter_code
_entity_poly.pdbx_strand_id
1 'polypeptide(L)' 'MTMKDWSNLLDGFLTVAGRPILDGPGSVSALEAKIKAECEYETFRRKQDIEYLSDFDKEMKRLKG' A
#
# COMPACT_ATOMS: atom_id res chain seq x y z
N MET A 1 19.74 8.35 -14.61
CA MET A 1 19.02 8.42 -13.32
C MET A 1 19.18 7.09 -12.62
N THR A 2 19.78 7.11 -11.45
CA THR A 2 20.07 5.94 -10.63
C THR A 2 19.10 5.88 -9.44
N MET A 3 18.97 4.74 -8.78
CA MET A 3 18.21 4.63 -7.52
C MET A 3 18.68 5.64 -6.46
N LYS A 4 19.97 6.02 -6.50
CA LYS A 4 20.55 7.04 -5.63
C LYS A 4 19.99 8.44 -5.92
N ASP A 5 19.81 8.79 -7.18
CA ASP A 5 19.23 10.09 -7.58
C ASP A 5 17.76 10.21 -7.13
N TRP A 6 17.01 9.10 -7.21
CA TRP A 6 15.64 9.03 -6.71
C TRP A 6 15.56 9.16 -5.19
N SER A 7 16.48 8.57 -4.44
CA SER A 7 16.55 8.72 -2.98
C SER A 7 16.76 10.18 -2.60
N ASN A 8 17.74 10.85 -3.21
CA ASN A 8 18.04 12.25 -2.91
C ASN A 8 16.86 13.19 -3.20
N LEU A 9 16.10 12.90 -4.27
CA LEU A 9 14.90 13.67 -4.62
C LEU A 9 13.82 13.52 -3.54
N LEU A 10 13.61 12.29 -3.05
CA LEU A 10 12.64 11.99 -2.00
C LEU A 10 13.05 12.64 -0.67
N ASP A 11 14.33 12.56 -0.30
CA ASP A 11 14.87 13.18 0.91
C ASP A 11 14.71 14.70 0.88
N GLY A 12 14.95 15.31 -0.29
CA GLY A 12 14.66 16.73 -0.52
C GLY A 12 13.18 17.07 -0.35
N PHE A 13 12.28 16.25 -0.90
CA PHE A 13 10.84 16.44 -0.75
C PHE A 13 10.38 16.34 0.72
N LEU A 14 10.90 15.35 1.47
CA LEU A 14 10.58 15.18 2.89
C LEU A 14 11.04 16.40 3.72
N THR A 15 12.24 16.90 3.43
CA THR A 15 12.81 18.09 4.10
C THR A 15 11.95 19.33 3.84
N VAL A 16 11.52 19.55 2.59
CA VAL A 16 10.63 20.68 2.23
C VAL A 16 9.26 20.55 2.89
N ALA A 17 8.74 19.32 3.03
CA ALA A 17 7.48 19.05 3.70
C ALA A 17 7.57 19.11 5.24
N GLY A 18 8.75 19.43 5.81
CA GLY A 18 8.97 19.49 7.25
C GLY A 18 8.90 18.13 7.96
N ARG A 19 9.06 17.03 7.21
CA ARG A 19 9.08 15.67 7.76
C ARG A 19 10.51 15.23 8.04
N PRO A 20 10.80 14.62 9.21
CA PRO A 20 12.13 14.13 9.51
C PRO A 20 12.50 12.97 8.57
N ILE A 21 13.76 12.95 8.14
CA ILE A 21 14.35 11.83 7.41
C ILE A 21 14.63 10.72 8.43
N LEU A 22 14.37 9.47 8.03
CA LEU A 22 14.55 8.31 8.89
C LEU A 22 15.99 7.80 8.80
N ASP A 23 16.83 8.08 9.80
CA ASP A 23 18.25 7.69 9.82
C ASP A 23 18.50 6.20 10.20
N GLY A 24 17.56 5.29 9.92
CA GLY A 24 17.71 3.88 10.28
C GLY A 24 16.47 3.02 9.97
N PRO A 25 16.37 1.78 10.52
CA PRO A 25 15.22 0.90 10.32
C PRO A 25 13.92 1.42 10.98
N GLY A 26 13.99 2.57 11.67
CA GLY A 26 12.90 3.21 12.38
C GLY A 26 12.70 2.68 13.80
N SER A 27 11.65 3.19 14.44
CA SER A 27 11.29 2.89 15.83
C SER A 27 10.10 1.92 15.96
N VAL A 28 9.53 1.47 14.84
CA VAL A 28 8.35 0.62 14.83
C VAL A 28 8.76 -0.80 15.19
N SER A 29 8.22 -1.30 16.29
CA SER A 29 8.44 -2.68 16.71
C SER A 29 7.78 -3.65 15.73
N ALA A 30 8.29 -4.88 15.66
CA ALA A 30 7.68 -5.93 14.84
C ALA A 30 6.21 -6.19 15.20
N LEU A 31 5.85 -6.00 16.47
CA LEU A 31 4.47 -6.14 16.95
C LEU A 31 3.57 -5.03 16.40
N GLU A 32 4.00 -3.77 16.47
CA GLU A 32 3.25 -2.64 15.91
C GLU A 32 3.09 -2.75 14.40
N ALA A 33 4.15 -3.16 13.69
CA ALA A 33 4.09 -3.41 12.25
C ALA A 33 3.06 -4.49 11.91
N LYS A 34 3.03 -5.59 12.69
CA LYS A 34 2.08 -6.69 12.50
C LYS A 34 0.63 -6.23 12.74
N ILE A 35 0.37 -5.56 13.85
CA ILE A 35 -0.98 -5.06 14.18
C ILE A 35 -1.48 -4.12 13.08
N LYS A 36 -0.62 -3.21 12.61
CA LYS A 36 -0.97 -2.30 11.52
C LYS A 36 -1.29 -3.06 10.24
N ALA A 37 -0.47 -4.04 9.86
CA ALA A 37 -0.70 -4.85 8.67
C ALA A 37 -2.02 -5.63 8.74
N GLU A 38 -2.35 -6.22 9.89
CA GLU A 38 -3.61 -6.93 10.11
C GLU A 38 -4.81 -5.99 9.98
N CYS A 39 -4.74 -4.78 10.56
CA CYS A 39 -5.81 -3.79 10.49
C CYS A 39 -6.06 -3.27 9.06
N GLU A 40 -5.00 -2.97 8.31
CA GLU A 40 -5.11 -2.56 6.90
C GLU A 40 -5.68 -3.69 6.04
N TYR A 41 -5.27 -4.94 6.30
CA TYR A 41 -5.77 -6.11 5.58
C TYR A 41 -7.27 -6.34 5.80
N GLU A 42 -7.79 -6.15 7.02
CA GLU A 42 -9.23 -6.27 7.27
C GLU A 42 -10.08 -5.27 6.46
N THR A 43 -9.54 -4.08 6.24
CA THR A 43 -10.18 -3.04 5.43
C THR A 43 -10.12 -3.41 3.95
N PHE A 44 -8.94 -3.85 3.49
CA PHE A 44 -8.75 -4.31 2.11
C PHE A 44 -9.64 -5.50 1.77
N ARG A 45 -9.67 -6.54 2.63
CA ARG A 45 -10.47 -7.75 2.43
C ARG A 45 -11.94 -7.43 2.23
N ARG A 46 -12.51 -6.54 3.05
CA ARG A 46 -13.92 -6.12 2.90
C ARG A 46 -14.19 -5.47 1.54
N LYS A 47 -13.28 -4.62 1.06
CA LYS A 47 -13.40 -4.01 -0.27
C LYS A 47 -13.27 -5.05 -1.37
N GLN A 48 -12.29 -5.93 -1.25
CA GLN A 48 -12.04 -7.02 -2.20
C GLN A 48 -13.27 -7.93 -2.31
N ASP A 49 -13.88 -8.32 -1.19
CA ASP A 49 -15.07 -9.18 -1.18
C ASP A 49 -16.27 -8.52 -1.89
N ILE A 50 -16.45 -7.20 -1.70
CA ILE A 50 -17.52 -6.43 -2.38
C ILE A 50 -17.25 -6.29 -3.88
N GLU A 51 -16.01 -6.01 -4.24
CA GLU A 51 -15.58 -5.81 -5.63
C GLU A 51 -15.30 -7.11 -6.38
N TYR A 52 -15.40 -8.25 -5.68
CA TYR A 52 -15.13 -9.56 -6.26
C TYR A 52 -16.18 -9.88 -7.33
N LEU A 53 -15.73 -9.82 -8.58
CA LEU A 53 -16.46 -10.32 -9.72
C LEU A 53 -15.85 -11.67 -10.12
N SER A 54 -16.60 -12.74 -9.84
CA SER A 54 -16.22 -14.07 -10.27
C SER A 54 -16.07 -14.11 -11.79
N ASP A 55 -15.14 -14.91 -12.29
CA ASP A 55 -15.01 -15.14 -13.73
C ASP A 55 -16.29 -15.75 -14.31
N PHE A 56 -17.07 -16.48 -13.51
CA PHE A 56 -18.41 -16.93 -13.87
C PHE A 56 -19.39 -15.77 -14.06
N ASP A 57 -19.38 -14.78 -13.17
CA ASP A 57 -20.24 -13.59 -13.29
C ASP A 57 -19.89 -12.76 -14.53
N LYS A 58 -18.60 -12.69 -14.86
CA LYS A 58 -18.12 -12.05 -16.10
C LYS A 58 -18.61 -12.80 -17.33
N GLU A 59 -18.52 -14.13 -17.33
CA GLU A 59 -18.96 -14.97 -18.45
C GLU A 59 -20.48 -14.94 -18.63
N MET A 60 -21.25 -14.96 -17.53
CA MET A 60 -22.71 -14.80 -17.56
C MET A 60 -23.15 -13.44 -18.09
N LYS A 61 -22.41 -12.36 -17.77
CA LYS A 61 -22.65 -11.05 -18.38
C LYS A 61 -22.36 -11.04 -19.88
N ARG A 62 -21.33 -11.76 -20.33
CA ARG A 62 -20.96 -11.89 -21.75
C ARG A 62 -22.02 -12.66 -22.56
N LEU A 63 -22.58 -13.72 -21.98
CA LEU A 63 -23.62 -14.55 -22.62
C LEU A 63 -25.01 -13.92 -22.65
N LYS A 64 -25.28 -12.94 -21.79
CA LYS A 64 -26.56 -12.20 -21.74
C LYS A 64 -26.56 -10.92 -22.60
N GLY A 65 -25.45 -10.59 -23.25
CA GLY A 65 -25.38 -9.57 -24.31
C GLY A 65 -25.69 -10.17 -25.67
#